data_AF-A0A7C5VAG6-F1
#
_entry.id   AF-A0A7C5VAG6-F1
#
_cell.length_a   1.000
_cell.length_b   1.000
_cell.length_c   1.000
_cell.angle_alpha   90.00
_cell.angle_beta   90.00
_cell.angle_gamma   90.00
#
_symmetry.space_group_name_H-M   'P 1'
#
loop_
_entity.id
_entity.type
_entity.pdbx_description
1 polymer ?
#
loop_
_entity_poly.entity_id
_entity_poly.type
_entity_poly.pdbx_seq_one_letter_code
_entity_poly.pdbx_strand_id
1 'polypeptide(L)'
;MTSRTHRRFNAPAMGLPIGLLMAVALIGGPLGGCATDKSQIKDFFPPNDGNRAVNQMANMQADLGARADATLHPVHFDGTRLNSLGEQKLAALIGQDPDADVNVYLDMPENELAEARRDVVKSYLMDRGVTATHAKVQIGPNPDTLTPAAIGVARLSKTETGQAGGVAAVEQAGMGLSGRSGGTK
;
A
#
# COMPACT_ATOMS: atom_id res chain seq x y z
N MET A 1 -7.60 43.13 24.15
CA MET A 1 -8.48 42.84 25.31
C MET A 1 -9.80 42.29 24.76
N THR A 2 -10.41 41.31 25.46
CA THR A 2 -11.61 40.50 25.11
C THR A 2 -11.34 39.34 24.13
N SER A 3 -11.76 38.10 24.36
CA SER A 3 -12.29 37.42 25.56
C SER A 3 -12.13 35.91 25.37
N ARG A 4 -11.78 35.20 26.45
CA ARG A 4 -11.74 33.73 26.57
C ARG A 4 -13.15 33.14 26.41
N THR A 5 -13.27 32.00 25.75
CA THR A 5 -14.41 31.09 26.00
C THR A 5 -13.90 29.66 26.03
N HIS A 6 -13.71 29.15 27.24
CA HIS A 6 -13.55 27.73 27.52
C HIS A 6 -14.88 27.01 27.28
N ARG A 7 -14.88 25.90 26.55
CA ARG A 7 -15.90 24.86 26.69
C ARG A 7 -15.24 23.61 27.24
N ARG A 8 -15.54 23.30 28.51
CA ARG A 8 -15.41 21.98 29.12
C ARG A 8 -16.78 21.32 29.07
N PHE A 9 -16.85 20.09 28.56
CA PHE A 9 -17.93 19.11 28.79
C PHE A 9 -17.24 17.74 28.64
N ASN A 10 -16.88 17.04 29.72
CA ASN A 10 -17.65 16.24 30.67
C ASN A 10 -18.21 14.91 30.10
N ALA A 11 -17.90 13.81 30.80
CA ALA A 11 -17.91 12.38 30.44
C ALA A 11 -19.31 11.72 30.26
N PRO A 12 -19.43 10.41 29.94
CA PRO A 12 -19.33 9.37 30.99
C PRO A 12 -18.77 7.98 30.59
N ALA A 13 -18.38 7.24 31.63
CA ALA A 13 -18.08 5.81 31.64
C ALA A 13 -19.36 4.94 31.64
N MET A 14 -19.36 3.83 30.88
CA MET A 14 -20.23 2.65 30.95
C MET A 14 -19.47 1.52 30.26
N GLY A 15 -19.46 0.25 30.66
CA GLY A 15 -20.24 -0.48 31.65
C GLY A 15 -20.19 -1.96 31.25
N LEU A 16 -19.47 -2.75 32.06
CA LEU A 16 -19.66 -4.17 32.43
C LEU A 16 -19.89 -5.30 31.39
N PRO A 17 -19.50 -6.54 31.76
CA PRO A 17 -19.30 -7.70 30.89
C PRO A 17 -20.54 -8.60 30.81
N ILE A 18 -20.67 -9.33 29.71
CA ILE A 18 -21.64 -10.43 29.60
C ILE A 18 -20.89 -11.65 29.06
N GLY A 19 -20.65 -12.59 29.97
CA GLY A 19 -20.27 -13.95 29.62
C GLY A 19 -21.43 -14.64 28.90
N LEU A 20 -21.11 -15.38 27.85
CA LEU A 20 -22.02 -16.37 27.29
C LEU A 20 -21.26 -17.68 27.09
N LEU A 21 -21.64 -18.61 27.94
CA LEU A 21 -21.22 -20.00 28.04
C LEU A 21 -21.92 -20.77 26.90
N MET A 22 -21.18 -21.24 25.90
CA MET A 22 -21.73 -22.13 24.88
C MET A 22 -21.13 -23.52 25.00
N ALA A 23 -22.00 -24.45 25.39
CA ALA A 23 -21.75 -25.86 25.59
C ALA A 23 -21.35 -26.55 24.28
N VAL A 24 -20.35 -27.42 24.39
CA VAL A 24 -19.83 -28.26 23.32
C VAL A 24 -20.82 -29.38 22.98
N ALA A 25 -20.99 -29.58 21.67
CA ALA A 25 -21.86 -30.54 20.99
C ALA A 25 -21.47 -32.01 21.18
N LEU A 26 -22.45 -32.92 21.02
CA LEU A 26 -22.25 -34.25 20.42
C LEU A 26 -23.56 -35.08 20.35
N ILE A 27 -24.22 -35.09 19.18
CA ILE A 27 -25.16 -36.14 18.70
C ILE A 27 -25.17 -35.98 17.15
N GLY A 28 -25.00 -36.94 16.23
CA GLY A 28 -24.98 -38.40 16.26
C GLY A 28 -25.80 -38.97 15.07
N GLY A 29 -25.14 -39.20 13.90
CA GLY A 29 -25.50 -40.15 12.81
C GLY A 29 -26.64 -39.80 11.82
N PRO A 30 -26.95 -40.63 10.78
CA PRO A 30 -26.15 -41.64 10.07
C PRO A 30 -26.25 -41.57 8.50
N LEU A 31 -25.62 -42.55 7.85
CA LEU A 31 -25.49 -42.85 6.41
C LEU A 31 -26.81 -42.79 5.59
N GLY A 32 -26.83 -41.99 4.51
CA GLY A 32 -27.94 -41.99 3.53
C GLY A 32 -27.54 -41.40 2.17
N GLY A 33 -27.53 -42.27 1.15
CA GLY A 33 -27.83 -41.99 -0.27
C GLY A 33 -27.15 -40.80 -0.98
N CYS A 34 -26.21 -41.10 -1.89
CA CYS A 34 -25.82 -40.21 -2.99
C CYS A 34 -26.96 -40.06 -4.01
N ALA A 35 -27.99 -39.27 -3.68
CA ALA A 35 -28.68 -38.50 -4.69
C ALA A 35 -27.88 -37.19 -4.82
N THR A 36 -27.15 -37.02 -5.93
CA THR A 36 -26.47 -35.74 -6.21
C THR A 36 -27.54 -34.69 -6.47
N ASP A 37 -28.03 -34.11 -5.38
CA ASP A 37 -28.89 -32.95 -5.38
C ASP A 37 -28.05 -31.77 -5.86
N LYS A 38 -28.22 -31.42 -7.15
CA LYS A 38 -27.52 -30.29 -7.76
C LYS A 38 -27.95 -28.93 -7.16
N SER A 39 -28.93 -28.91 -6.25
CA SER A 39 -29.25 -27.72 -5.46
C SER A 39 -28.14 -27.36 -4.46
N GLN A 40 -27.44 -28.35 -3.87
CA GLN A 40 -26.34 -28.06 -2.92
C GLN A 40 -25.11 -27.42 -3.58
N ILE A 41 -24.91 -27.62 -4.89
CA ILE A 41 -23.81 -26.95 -5.61
C ILE A 41 -24.07 -25.44 -5.71
N LYS A 42 -25.34 -25.01 -5.72
CA LYS A 42 -25.71 -23.58 -5.69
C LYS A 42 -25.48 -22.95 -4.33
N ASP A 43 -25.54 -23.74 -3.25
CA ASP A 43 -25.16 -23.28 -1.91
C ASP A 43 -23.64 -23.20 -1.73
N PHE A 44 -22.89 -24.09 -2.40
CA PHE A 44 -21.42 -24.09 -2.36
C PHE A 44 -20.81 -22.96 -3.22
N PHE A 45 -21.48 -22.62 -4.32
CA PHE A 45 -21.13 -21.50 -5.19
C PHE A 45 -22.37 -20.62 -5.37
N PRO A 46 -22.63 -19.70 -4.41
CA PRO A 46 -23.73 -18.75 -4.56
C PRO A 46 -23.64 -18.05 -5.92
N PRO A 47 -24.79 -17.74 -6.53
CA PRO A 47 -24.85 -17.06 -7.81
C PRO A 47 -23.97 -15.79 -7.83
N ASN A 48 -23.55 -15.37 -9.01
CA ASN A 48 -22.60 -14.26 -9.18
C ASN A 48 -23.31 -12.90 -9.08
N ASP A 49 -24.25 -12.78 -8.14
CA ASP A 49 -25.13 -11.63 -7.94
C ASP A 49 -24.58 -10.61 -6.93
N GLY A 50 -23.39 -10.84 -6.38
CA GLY A 50 -22.72 -9.93 -5.47
C GLY A 50 -21.19 -10.09 -5.39
N ASN A 51 -20.54 -9.07 -4.83
CA ASN A 51 -19.10 -8.96 -4.62
C ASN A 51 -18.61 -10.17 -3.79
N ARG A 52 -18.09 -11.21 -4.45
CA ARG A 52 -17.63 -12.45 -3.80
C ARG A 52 -16.65 -12.15 -2.67
N ALA A 53 -16.63 -12.97 -1.62
CA ALA A 53 -15.67 -12.83 -0.51
C ALA A 53 -14.22 -12.68 -1.00
N VAL A 54 -13.85 -13.38 -2.08
CA VAL A 54 -12.54 -13.24 -2.72
C VAL A 54 -12.32 -11.84 -3.31
N ASN A 55 -13.31 -11.27 -3.99
CA ASN A 55 -13.23 -9.91 -4.54
C ASN A 55 -13.19 -8.87 -3.41
N GLN A 56 -13.92 -9.09 -2.33
CA GLN A 56 -13.86 -8.21 -1.16
C GLN A 56 -12.45 -8.21 -0.54
N MET A 57 -11.85 -9.39 -0.37
CA MET A 57 -10.47 -9.51 0.12
C MET A 57 -9.47 -8.87 -0.85
N ALA A 58 -9.61 -9.10 -2.15
CA ALA A 58 -8.74 -8.51 -3.18
C ALA A 58 -8.84 -6.98 -3.21
N ASN A 59 -10.06 -6.44 -3.14
CA ASN A 59 -10.29 -4.99 -3.09
C ASN A 59 -9.71 -4.39 -1.81
N MET A 60 -9.90 -5.04 -0.66
CA MET A 60 -9.32 -4.57 0.60
C MET A 60 -7.79 -4.55 0.54
N GLN A 61 -7.16 -5.55 -0.05
CA GLN A 61 -5.71 -5.56 -0.25
C GLN A 61 -5.25 -4.45 -1.20
N ALA A 62 -6.00 -4.20 -2.28
CA ALA A 62 -5.72 -3.13 -3.23
C ALA A 62 -5.83 -1.75 -2.55
N ASP A 63 -6.89 -1.53 -1.76
CA ASP A 63 -7.12 -0.28 -1.02
C ASP A 63 -6.01 -0.04 0.01
N LEU A 64 -5.64 -1.08 0.77
CA LEU A 64 -4.54 -1.00 1.74
C LEU A 64 -3.20 -0.72 1.05
N GLY A 65 -2.93 -1.37 -0.09
CA GLY A 65 -1.73 -1.12 -0.88
C GLY A 65 -1.70 0.31 -1.44
N ALA A 66 -2.81 0.79 -1.97
CA ALA A 66 -2.94 2.16 -2.48
C ALA A 66 -2.73 3.20 -1.37
N ARG A 67 -3.25 2.96 -0.17
CA ARG A 67 -3.06 3.81 1.00
C ARG A 67 -1.64 3.78 1.55
N ALA A 68 -1.00 2.62 1.55
CA ALA A 68 0.38 2.48 2.00
C ALA A 68 1.38 3.17 1.05
N ASP A 69 1.17 3.03 -0.25
CA ASP A 69 2.02 3.66 -1.26
C ASP A 69 1.74 5.16 -1.39
N ALA A 70 0.46 5.55 -1.45
CA ALA A 70 0.00 6.93 -1.49
C ALA A 70 0.67 7.83 -2.57
N THR A 71 1.31 7.24 -3.59
CA THR A 71 2.19 7.96 -4.52
C THR A 71 1.63 7.92 -5.95
N LEU A 72 1.54 9.08 -6.60
CA LEU A 72 1.20 9.21 -8.01
C LEU A 72 2.44 9.54 -8.84
N HIS A 73 2.83 8.61 -9.70
CA HIS A 73 3.86 8.79 -10.73
C HIS A 73 3.32 9.47 -11.99
N PRO A 74 4.19 9.94 -12.91
CA PRO A 74 3.78 10.58 -14.17
C PRO A 74 2.84 9.75 -15.06
N VAL A 75 2.88 8.42 -14.97
CA VAL A 75 2.01 7.51 -15.76
C VAL A 75 0.53 7.58 -15.39
N HIS A 76 0.19 8.18 -14.25
CA HIS A 76 -1.20 8.39 -13.81
C HIS A 76 -1.85 9.65 -14.41
N PHE A 77 -1.12 10.33 -15.30
CA PHE A 77 -1.53 11.61 -15.87
C PHE A 77 -1.40 11.61 -17.39
N ASP A 78 -2.40 12.18 -18.06
CA ASP A 78 -2.33 12.55 -19.47
C ASP A 78 -2.13 14.07 -19.56
N GLY A 79 -0.86 14.49 -19.63
CA GLY A 79 -0.48 15.89 -19.51
C GLY A 79 -0.72 16.41 -18.09
N THR A 80 -1.61 17.39 -17.95
CA THR A 80 -2.01 17.98 -16.65
C THR A 80 -3.21 17.30 -16.01
N ARG A 81 -3.89 16.39 -16.72
CA ARG A 81 -5.11 15.74 -16.24
C ARG A 81 -4.83 14.36 -15.67
N LEU A 82 -5.66 13.91 -14.72
CA LEU A 82 -5.69 12.52 -14.32
C LEU A 82 -6.22 11.66 -15.47
N ASN A 83 -5.60 10.50 -15.69
CA ASN A 83 -6.15 9.47 -16.55
C ASN A 83 -6.94 8.44 -15.71
N SER A 84 -7.55 7.47 -16.37
CA SER A 84 -8.39 6.46 -15.70
C SER A 84 -7.63 5.65 -14.64
N LEU A 85 -6.33 5.41 -14.85
CA LEU A 85 -5.47 4.72 -13.88
C LEU A 85 -5.28 5.57 -12.61
N GLY A 86 -4.98 6.86 -12.79
CA GLY A 86 -4.84 7.81 -11.67
C GLY A 86 -6.13 7.97 -10.87
N GLU A 87 -7.27 8.09 -11.55
CA GLU A 87 -8.58 8.19 -10.90
C GLU A 87 -8.92 6.94 -10.08
N GLN A 88 -8.64 5.74 -10.62
CA GLN A 88 -8.86 4.48 -9.90
C GLN A 88 -7.96 4.37 -8.66
N LYS A 89 -6.69 4.74 -8.78
CA LYS A 89 -5.76 4.75 -7.64
C LYS A 89 -6.19 5.74 -6.55
N LEU A 90 -6.63 6.93 -6.93
CA LEU A 90 -7.18 7.92 -5.98
C LEU A 90 -8.49 7.45 -5.34
N ALA A 91 -9.36 6.78 -6.10
CA ALA A 91 -10.59 6.22 -5.55
C ALA A 91 -10.30 5.14 -4.48
N ALA A 92 -9.31 4.28 -4.72
CA ALA A 92 -8.85 3.28 -3.74
C ALA A 92 -8.22 3.92 -2.48
N LEU A 93 -7.52 5.05 -2.65
CA LEU A 93 -6.94 5.82 -1.54
C LEU A 93 -8.00 6.35 -0.57
N ILE A 94 -9.04 7.00 -1.11
CA ILE A 94 -10.16 7.53 -0.32
C ILE A 94 -10.86 6.39 0.42
N GLY A 95 -11.13 5.29 -0.29
CA GLY A 95 -11.85 4.14 0.27
C GLY A 95 -13.27 4.50 0.75
N GLN A 96 -13.73 3.85 1.81
CA GLN A 96 -15.11 3.96 2.31
C GLN A 96 -15.28 4.94 3.48
N ASP A 97 -14.19 5.47 4.02
CA ASP A 97 -14.20 6.33 5.21
C ASP A 97 -14.08 7.81 4.81
N PRO A 98 -15.15 8.61 4.93
CA PRO A 98 -15.13 10.01 4.51
C PRO A 98 -14.29 10.91 5.44
N ASP A 99 -14.02 10.47 6.67
CA ASP A 99 -13.27 11.26 7.67
C ASP A 99 -11.77 10.89 7.71
N ALA A 100 -11.34 9.95 6.87
CA ALA A 100 -9.93 9.53 6.82
C ALA A 100 -9.03 10.63 6.23
N ASP A 101 -7.90 10.87 6.88
CA ASP A 101 -6.85 11.73 6.34
C ASP A 101 -6.24 11.07 5.09
N VAL A 102 -6.23 11.80 3.97
CA VAL A 102 -5.68 11.35 2.69
C VAL A 102 -4.43 12.16 2.38
N ASN A 103 -3.28 11.52 2.54
CA ASN A 103 -1.99 12.05 2.09
C ASN A 103 -1.68 11.49 0.70
N VAL A 104 -1.34 12.33 -0.26
CA VAL A 104 -0.97 11.95 -1.62
C VAL A 104 0.37 12.59 -1.98
N TYR A 105 1.29 11.78 -2.50
CA TYR A 105 2.60 12.21 -2.95
C TYR A 105 2.65 12.20 -4.48
N LEU A 106 3.29 13.19 -5.10
CA LEU A 106 3.51 13.28 -6.53
C LEU A 106 5.00 13.04 -6.80
N ASP A 107 5.35 11.80 -7.14
CA ASP A 107 6.74 11.40 -7.40
C ASP A 107 7.20 11.91 -8.78
N MET A 108 7.54 13.21 -8.78
CA MET A 108 8.04 13.95 -9.92
C MET A 108 8.79 15.20 -9.42
N PRO A 109 9.73 15.74 -10.21
CA PRO A 109 10.43 16.96 -9.84
C PRO A 109 9.48 18.15 -9.73
N GLU A 110 9.76 19.05 -8.80
CA GLU A 110 9.00 20.28 -8.61
C GLU A 110 9.18 21.21 -9.82
N ASN A 111 8.08 21.44 -10.54
CA ASN A 111 7.99 22.30 -11.72
C ASN A 111 6.53 22.72 -11.95
N GLU A 112 6.29 23.58 -12.94
CA GLU A 112 4.94 24.08 -13.27
C GLU A 112 3.95 22.96 -13.63
N LEU A 113 4.42 21.88 -14.25
CA LEU A 113 3.59 20.72 -14.59
C LEU A 113 3.16 19.96 -13.32
N ALA A 114 4.07 19.76 -12.37
CA ALA A 114 3.80 19.10 -11.09
C ALA A 114 2.79 19.90 -10.26
N GLU A 115 2.91 21.22 -10.26
CA GLU A 115 1.96 22.14 -9.65
C GLU A 115 0.56 22.04 -10.27
N ALA A 116 0.46 22.07 -11.60
CA ALA A 116 -0.81 21.89 -12.30
C ALA A 116 -1.47 20.52 -11.99
N ARG A 117 -0.67 19.45 -11.92
CA ARG A 117 -1.15 18.12 -11.54
C ARG A 117 -1.61 18.06 -10.10
N ARG A 118 -0.90 18.73 -9.19
CA ARG A 118 -1.28 18.85 -7.78
C ARG A 118 -2.67 19.47 -7.64
N ASP A 119 -2.96 20.51 -8.40
CA ASP A 119 -4.25 21.19 -8.37
C ASP A 119 -5.38 20.31 -8.91
N VAL A 120 -5.12 19.53 -9.96
CA VAL A 120 -6.09 18.53 -10.47
C VAL A 120 -6.35 17.44 -9.45
N VAL A 121 -5.32 16.93 -8.76
CA VAL A 121 -5.50 15.93 -7.69
C VAL A 121 -6.31 16.50 -6.53
N LYS A 122 -6.00 17.73 -6.08
CA LYS A 122 -6.78 18.41 -5.02
C LYS A 122 -8.25 18.56 -5.43
N SER A 123 -8.51 19.00 -6.66
CA SER A 123 -9.87 19.16 -7.18
C SER A 123 -10.61 17.82 -7.18
N TYR A 124 -9.97 16.75 -7.67
CA TYR A 124 -10.56 15.40 -7.65
C TYR A 124 -10.90 14.92 -6.23
N LEU A 125 -10.03 15.16 -5.25
CA LEU A 125 -10.27 14.78 -3.85
C LEU A 125 -11.47 15.55 -3.27
N MET A 126 -11.58 16.85 -3.56
CA MET A 126 -12.71 17.68 -3.13
C MET A 126 -14.03 17.25 -3.78
N ASP A 127 -14.02 16.91 -5.07
CA ASP A 127 -15.19 16.41 -5.79
C ASP A 127 -15.70 15.08 -5.22
N ARG A 128 -14.83 14.31 -4.57
CA ARG A 128 -15.15 13.07 -3.87
C ARG A 128 -15.52 13.27 -2.39
N GLY A 129 -15.64 14.52 -1.94
CA GLY A 129 -16.06 14.86 -0.58
C GLY A 129 -14.93 14.93 0.45
N VAL A 130 -13.67 14.76 0.05
CA VAL A 130 -12.54 14.93 0.97
C VAL A 130 -12.32 16.42 1.20
N THR A 131 -12.43 16.86 2.46
CA THR A 131 -12.25 18.28 2.78
C THR A 131 -10.79 18.70 2.66
N ALA A 132 -10.55 20.00 2.44
CA ALA A 132 -9.19 20.56 2.38
C ALA A 132 -8.37 20.34 3.66
N THR A 133 -9.02 20.05 4.79
CA THR A 133 -8.36 19.74 6.07
C THR A 133 -7.81 18.31 6.08
N HIS A 134 -8.52 17.37 5.46
CA HIS A 134 -8.15 15.95 5.39
C HIS A 134 -7.30 15.61 4.15
N ALA A 135 -7.34 16.43 3.10
CA ALA A 135 -6.55 16.24 1.89
C ALA A 135 -5.19 16.95 1.97
N LYS A 136 -4.09 16.20 1.96
CA LYS A 136 -2.73 16.74 1.81
C LYS A 136 -2.11 16.18 0.54
N VAL A 137 -1.74 17.07 -0.39
CA VAL A 137 -1.05 16.68 -1.64
C VAL A 137 0.33 17.32 -1.66
N GLN A 138 1.37 16.50 -1.71
CA GLN A 138 2.77 16.91 -1.63
C GLN A 138 3.51 16.55 -2.93
N ILE A 139 4.42 17.41 -3.36
CA ILE A 139 5.30 17.13 -4.50
C ILE A 139 6.57 16.47 -3.96
N GLY A 140 7.02 15.42 -4.64
CA GLY A 140 8.15 14.59 -4.27
C GLY A 140 7.75 13.15 -3.93
N PRO A 141 8.76 12.28 -3.73
CA PRO A 141 8.54 10.88 -3.38
C PRO A 141 7.93 10.74 -1.98
N ASN A 142 7.16 9.68 -1.75
CA ASN A 142 6.66 9.35 -0.42
C ASN A 142 7.81 8.87 0.49
N PRO A 143 8.13 9.59 1.59
CA PRO A 143 9.23 9.23 2.48
C PRO A 143 9.05 7.87 3.16
N ASP A 144 7.80 7.41 3.33
CA ASP A 144 7.50 6.14 4.00
C ASP A 144 7.70 4.91 3.09
N THR A 145 7.73 5.14 1.77
CA THR A 145 7.98 4.07 0.77
C THR A 145 9.46 3.87 0.47
N LEU A 146 10.33 4.73 1.01
CA LEU A 146 11.78 4.56 0.95
C LEU A 146 12.15 3.39 1.88
N THR A 147 12.09 2.16 1.35
CA THR A 147 12.29 0.95 2.16
C THR A 147 13.60 1.00 2.96
N PRO A 148 13.66 0.41 4.16
CA PRO A 148 14.88 0.30 4.96
C PRO A 148 16.03 -0.40 4.21
N ALA A 149 15.70 -1.24 3.21
CA ALA A 149 16.68 -1.89 2.35
C ALA A 149 17.40 -0.89 1.41
N ALA A 150 16.76 0.21 1.01
CA ALA A 150 17.42 1.26 0.22
C ALA A 150 18.60 1.90 0.97
N ILE A 151 18.53 1.99 2.32
CA ILE A 151 19.65 2.44 3.15
C ILE A 151 20.83 1.46 3.07
N GLY A 152 20.55 0.15 3.00
CA GLY A 152 21.56 -0.89 2.83
C GLY A 152 22.15 -0.94 1.42
N VAL A 153 21.33 -0.72 0.38
CA VAL A 153 21.75 -0.73 -1.03
C VAL A 153 22.49 0.54 -1.42
N ALA A 154 22.08 1.72 -0.90
CA ALA A 154 22.82 2.98 -1.08
C ALA A 154 24.23 2.94 -0.48
N ARG A 155 24.51 2.01 0.43
CA ARG A 155 25.84 1.77 1.01
C ARG A 155 26.61 0.63 0.35
N LEU A 156 26.05 -0.05 -0.66
CA LEU A 156 26.78 -1.05 -1.44
C LEU A 156 27.61 -0.33 -2.51
N SER A 157 28.89 -0.08 -2.20
CA SER A 157 29.89 0.54 -3.10
C SER A 157 30.05 -0.13 -4.47
N LYS A 158 29.43 -1.29 -4.71
CA LYS A 158 29.42 -1.98 -6.01
C LYS A 158 28.38 -1.47 -7.01
N THR A 159 27.50 -0.54 -6.62
CA THR A 159 26.42 -0.05 -7.49
C THR A 159 26.63 1.38 -8.02
N GLU A 160 27.67 2.10 -7.55
CA GLU A 160 27.97 3.48 -7.98
C GLU A 160 29.12 3.63 -8.98
N THR A 161 29.83 2.56 -9.38
CA THR A 161 30.91 2.69 -10.38
C THR A 161 30.41 2.40 -11.80
N GLY A 162 29.85 3.44 -12.42
CA GLY A 162 29.94 3.65 -13.86
C GLY A 162 31.35 4.04 -14.27
N GLN A 163 32.36 3.20 -14.01
CA GLN A 163 33.65 3.33 -14.67
C GLN A 163 33.52 2.56 -15.98
N ALA A 164 33.29 3.30 -17.06
CA ALA A 164 33.38 2.81 -18.42
C ALA A 164 34.67 1.99 -18.59
N GLY A 165 34.50 0.71 -18.89
CA GLY A 165 35.60 -0.16 -19.29
C GLY A 165 36.23 0.39 -20.56
N GLY A 166 37.44 0.94 -20.40
CA GLY A 166 38.19 1.50 -21.51
C GLY A 166 39.55 1.98 -21.06
N VAL A 167 40.50 1.04 -20.89
CA VAL A 167 41.85 1.12 -21.47
C VAL A 167 42.47 -0.27 -21.45
N ALA A 168 42.75 -0.77 -22.66
CA ALA A 168 43.68 -1.86 -22.88
C ALA A 168 45.13 -1.35 -22.74
N ALA A 169 45.95 -2.08 -21.98
CA ALA A 169 47.42 -2.17 -22.09
C ALA A 169 47.86 -3.22 -21.04
N VAL A 170 48.06 -4.49 -21.41
CA VAL A 170 49.37 -5.09 -21.74
C VAL A 170 50.48 -4.64 -20.76
N GLU A 171 50.91 -5.52 -19.84
CA GLU A 171 52.20 -6.24 -19.94
C GLU A 171 52.60 -6.94 -18.61
N GLN A 172 52.98 -8.22 -18.75
CA GLN A 172 53.91 -9.04 -17.95
C GLN A 172 53.98 -8.99 -16.41
N ALA A 173 53.83 -10.19 -15.83
CA ALA A 173 54.90 -10.97 -15.18
C ALA A 173 54.42 -11.60 -13.86
N GLY A 174 54.80 -12.86 -13.62
CA GLY A 174 54.96 -13.35 -12.24
C GLY A 174 54.25 -14.65 -11.90
N MET A 175 54.83 -15.75 -12.38
CA MET A 175 54.90 -17.06 -11.75
C MET A 175 54.77 -17.02 -10.20
N GLY A 176 53.93 -17.87 -9.59
CA GLY A 176 53.87 -17.96 -8.13
C GLY A 176 52.88 -18.97 -7.54
N LEU A 177 52.88 -20.21 -8.04
CA LEU A 177 52.15 -21.32 -7.41
C LEU A 177 52.96 -21.89 -6.23
N SER A 178 52.63 -21.48 -5.01
CA SER A 178 53.05 -22.15 -3.76
C SER A 178 51.99 -21.84 -2.69
N GLY A 179 51.26 -22.79 -2.10
CA GLY A 179 51.65 -24.12 -1.65
C GLY A 179 52.09 -24.07 -0.18
N ARG A 180 51.14 -23.92 0.76
CA ARG A 180 51.39 -24.19 2.19
C ARG A 180 50.11 -24.44 2.99
N SER A 181 49.65 -25.69 2.99
CA SER A 181 48.71 -26.22 3.99
C SER A 181 49.53 -26.97 5.04
N GLY A 182 49.72 -26.35 6.21
CA GLY A 182 50.36 -26.97 7.37
C GLY A 182 49.31 -27.36 8.39
N GLY A 183 49.01 -28.65 8.49
CA GLY A 183 48.32 -29.24 9.62
C GLY A 183 49.33 -29.95 10.51
N THR A 184 49.32 -29.62 11.81
CA THR A 184 49.95 -30.45 12.85
C THR A 184 48.96 -30.69 13.97
N LYS A 185 49.06 -31.91 14.47
CA LYS A 185 48.22 -32.66 15.39
C LYS A 185 48.07 -32.02 16.75
#